data_AF-E7CZ15-F1
#
_entry.id   AF-E7CZ15-F1
#
_cell.length_a   1.000
_cell.length_b   1.000
_cell.length_c   1.000
_cell.angle_alpha   90.00
_cell.angle_beta   90.00
_cell.angle_gamma   90.00
#
_symmetry.space_group_name_H-M   'P 1'
#
loop_
_entity.id
_entity.type
_entity.pdbx_description
1 polymer ?
#
loop_
_entity_poly.entity_id
_entity_poly.type
_entity_poly.pdbx_seq_one_letter_code
_entity_poly.pdbx_strand_id
1 'polypeptide(L)'
;RHLKGEDITSLHHKELLAIEKALENGLTCVREKQMDYYRMKEKNNKILEEEGKRLSLFLQQQEMAIEEDAREMENAYHQQKLREYSSQIPFAFRVQPIQPNLQERM
;
A
#
# COMPACT_ATOMS: atom_id res chain seq x y z
N ARG A 1 25.04 -43.13 -7.21
CA ARG A 1 24.67 -44.21 -8.13
C ARG A 1 23.33 -44.83 -7.73
N HIS A 2 23.25 -45.67 -6.70
CA HIS A 2 22.01 -46.40 -6.36
C HIS A 2 20.79 -45.53 -6.00
N LEU A 3 20.97 -44.44 -5.25
CA LEU A 3 19.86 -43.50 -4.93
C LEU A 3 19.29 -42.77 -6.16
N LYS A 4 20.03 -42.77 -7.27
CA LYS A 4 19.58 -42.23 -8.57
C LYS A 4 19.02 -43.32 -9.49
N GLY A 5 18.95 -44.56 -9.01
CA GLY A 5 18.52 -45.71 -9.78
C GLY A 5 19.58 -46.32 -10.70
N GLU A 6 20.87 -46.02 -10.49
CA GLU A 6 21.97 -46.64 -11.23
C GLU A 6 22.45 -47.91 -10.52
N ASP A 7 22.98 -48.92 -11.24
CA ASP A 7 23.58 -50.16 -10.71
C ASP A 7 22.70 -50.99 -9.73
N ILE A 8 21.38 -50.86 -9.82
CA ILE A 8 20.41 -51.48 -8.89
C ILE A 8 20.49 -53.02 -8.88
N THR A 9 20.84 -53.63 -10.01
CA THR A 9 20.95 -55.09 -10.17
C THR A 9 22.06 -55.73 -9.34
N SER A 10 23.00 -54.92 -8.84
CA SER A 10 24.08 -55.39 -7.97
C SER A 10 23.67 -55.50 -6.48
N LEU A 11 22.50 -54.98 -6.11
CA LEU A 11 22.05 -54.88 -4.72
C LEU A 11 21.16 -56.06 -4.30
N HIS A 12 21.30 -56.47 -3.04
CA HIS A 12 20.41 -57.46 -2.45
C HIS A 12 19.06 -56.82 -2.08
N HIS A 13 17.98 -57.62 -2.08
CA HIS A 13 16.64 -57.21 -1.68
C HIS A 13 16.56 -56.35 -0.39
N LYS A 14 17.36 -56.64 0.66
CA LYS A 14 17.35 -55.85 1.91
C LYS A 14 17.87 -54.42 1.70
N GLU A 15 18.87 -54.27 0.85
CA GLU A 15 19.47 -52.97 0.51
C GLU A 15 18.51 -52.16 -0.38
N LEU A 16 17.81 -52.83 -1.29
CA LEU A 16 16.76 -52.22 -2.11
C LEU A 16 15.62 -51.66 -1.24
N LEU A 17 15.11 -52.45 -0.30
CA LEU A 17 14.06 -52.01 0.61
C LEU A 17 14.50 -50.82 1.47
N ALA A 18 15.75 -50.83 1.94
CA ALA A 18 16.30 -49.72 2.71
C ALA A 18 16.39 -48.43 1.88
N ILE A 19 16.81 -48.53 0.61
CA ILE A 19 16.88 -47.40 -0.31
C ILE A 19 15.49 -46.87 -0.63
N GLU A 20 14.53 -47.74 -0.93
CA GLU A 20 13.14 -47.36 -1.20
C GLU A 20 12.55 -46.54 -0.04
N LYS A 21 12.66 -47.07 1.18
CA LYS A 21 12.19 -46.37 2.39
C LYS A 21 12.90 -45.04 2.61
N ALA A 22 14.21 -44.98 2.37
CA ALA A 22 14.98 -43.74 2.52
C ALA A 22 14.56 -42.69 1.48
N LEU A 23 14.31 -43.10 0.23
CA LEU A 23 13.86 -42.22 -0.85
C LEU A 23 12.44 -41.72 -0.62
N GLU A 24 11.51 -42.59 -0.20
CA GLU A 24 10.13 -42.22 0.11
C GLU A 24 10.07 -41.19 1.25
N ASN A 25 10.79 -41.45 2.35
CA ASN A 25 10.89 -40.52 3.47
C ASN A 25 11.56 -39.21 3.06
N GLY A 26 12.68 -39.29 2.32
CA GLY A 26 13.40 -38.10 1.84
C GLY A 26 12.53 -37.23 0.93
N LEU A 27 11.80 -37.83 0.01
CA LEU A 27 10.88 -37.14 -0.89
C LEU A 27 9.73 -36.46 -0.14
N THR A 28 9.16 -37.16 0.85
CA THR A 28 8.10 -36.63 1.70
C THR A 28 8.60 -35.40 2.47
N CYS A 29 9.73 -35.51 3.16
CA CYS A 29 10.36 -34.41 3.89
C CYS A 29 10.69 -33.20 2.97
N VAL A 30 11.18 -33.45 1.75
CA VAL A 30 11.46 -32.37 0.79
C VAL A 30 10.18 -31.66 0.36
N ARG A 31 9.12 -32.41 0.04
CA ARG A 31 7.82 -31.84 -0.33
C ARG A 31 7.22 -31.02 0.81
N GLU A 32 7.28 -31.51 2.04
CA GLU A 32 6.81 -30.78 3.22
C GLU A 32 7.55 -29.45 3.37
N LYS A 33 8.89 -29.46 3.30
CA LYS A 33 9.70 -28.23 3.37
C LYS A 33 9.41 -27.26 2.23
N GLN A 34 9.21 -27.75 1.02
CA GLN A 34 8.82 -26.92 -0.13
C GLN A 34 7.46 -26.25 0.11
N MET A 35 6.49 -27.00 0.65
CA MET A 35 5.18 -26.48 0.98
C MET A 35 5.21 -25.48 2.13
N ASP A 36 6.03 -25.70 3.16
CA ASP A 36 6.25 -24.75 4.24
C ASP A 36 6.82 -23.43 3.73
N TYR A 37 7.86 -23.50 2.89
CA TYR A 37 8.44 -22.31 2.26
C TYR A 37 7.42 -21.57 1.41
N TYR A 38 6.63 -22.29 0.60
CA TYR A 38 5.58 -21.70 -0.21
C TYR A 38 4.53 -20.98 0.66
N ARG A 39 4.02 -21.64 1.70
CA ARG A 39 3.05 -21.04 2.63
C ARG A 39 3.59 -19.80 3.33
N MET A 40 4.86 -19.84 3.75
CA MET A 40 5.51 -18.68 4.38
C MET A 40 5.63 -17.52 3.39
N LYS A 41 6.07 -17.79 2.16
CA LYS A 41 6.17 -16.77 1.11
C LYS A 41 4.81 -16.16 0.77
N GLU A 42 3.77 -16.98 0.68
CA GLU A 42 2.40 -16.52 0.44
C GLU A 42 1.91 -15.58 1.55
N LYS A 43 2.15 -15.95 2.82
CA LYS A 43 1.84 -15.09 3.98
C LYS A 43 2.61 -13.76 3.94
N ASN A 44 3.91 -13.82 3.66
CA ASN A 44 4.74 -12.62 3.58
C ASN A 44 4.27 -11.68 2.46
N ASN A 45 3.88 -12.22 1.31
CA ASN A 45 3.34 -11.43 0.21
C ASN A 45 2.04 -10.72 0.59
N LYS A 46 1.11 -11.42 1.27
CA LYS A 46 -0.14 -10.81 1.75
C LYS A 46 0.12 -9.65 2.71
N ILE A 47 0.99 -9.86 3.69
CA ILE A 47 1.38 -8.80 4.64
C ILE A 47 2.01 -7.62 3.89
N LEU A 48 2.95 -7.89 2.98
CA LEU A 48 3.63 -6.83 2.23
C LEU A 48 2.66 -6.03 1.35
N GLU A 49 1.69 -6.69 0.75
CA GLU A 49 0.65 -6.03 -0.06
C GLU A 49 -0.26 -5.16 0.82
N GLU A 50 -0.69 -5.66 1.98
CA GLU A 50 -1.52 -4.91 2.94
C GLU A 50 -0.78 -3.68 3.48
N GLU A 51 0.49 -3.84 3.88
CA GLU A 51 1.35 -2.76 4.34
C GLU A 51 1.57 -1.72 3.24
N GLY A 52 1.81 -2.15 2.00
CA GLY A 52 1.94 -1.27 0.84
C GLY A 52 0.68 -0.44 0.58
N LYS A 53 -0.51 -1.06 0.68
CA LYS A 53 -1.80 -0.35 0.59
C LYS A 53 -1.96 0.66 1.71
N ARG A 54 -1.63 0.29 2.96
CA ARG A 54 -1.72 1.21 4.11
C ARG A 54 -0.82 2.42 3.95
N LEU A 55 0.43 2.20 3.54
CA LEU A 55 1.39 3.29 3.30
C LEU A 55 0.94 4.20 2.16
N SER A 56 0.39 3.64 1.08
CA SER A 56 -0.16 4.42 -0.02
C SER A 56 -1.31 5.33 0.43
N LEU A 57 -2.24 4.80 1.23
CA LEU A 57 -3.34 5.60 1.81
C LEU A 57 -2.83 6.72 2.73
N PHE A 58 -1.78 6.43 3.52
CA PHE A 58 -1.19 7.44 4.40
C PHE A 58 -0.51 8.56 3.61
N LEU A 59 0.23 8.22 2.54
CA LEU A 59 0.84 9.20 1.65
C LEU A 59 -0.24 10.07 0.97
N GLN A 60 -1.29 9.45 0.44
CA GLN A 60 -2.40 10.18 -0.17
C GLN A 60 -3.08 11.15 0.82
N GLN A 61 -3.28 10.73 2.08
CA GLN A 61 -3.84 11.60 3.11
C GLN A 61 -2.91 12.78 3.43
N GLN A 62 -1.60 12.53 3.52
CA GLN A 62 -0.62 13.59 3.75
C GLN A 62 -0.58 14.59 2.59
N GLU A 63 -0.60 14.12 1.34
CA GLU A 63 -0.64 14.98 0.15
C GLU A 63 -1.89 15.87 0.16
N MET A 64 -3.08 15.31 0.43
CA MET A 64 -4.32 16.09 0.53
C MET A 64 -4.26 17.14 1.65
N ALA A 65 -3.70 16.81 2.81
CA ALA A 65 -3.57 17.75 3.92
C ALA A 65 -2.62 18.92 3.58
N ILE A 66 -1.51 18.64 2.88
CA ILE A 66 -0.58 19.69 2.41
C ILE A 66 -1.26 20.56 1.35
N GLU A 67 -2.02 19.95 0.45
CA GLU A 67 -2.75 20.68 -0.60
C GLU A 67 -3.85 21.58 0.00
N GLU A 68 -4.57 21.10 1.02
CA GLU A 68 -5.55 21.88 1.77
C GLU A 68 -4.90 23.08 2.47
N ASP A 69 -3.81 22.86 3.22
CA ASP A 69 -3.07 23.93 3.89
C ASP A 69 -2.52 24.98 2.90
N ALA A 70 -2.01 24.54 1.75
CA ALA A 70 -1.56 25.44 0.70
C ALA A 70 -2.71 26.29 0.12
N ARG A 71 -3.89 25.69 -0.11
CA ARG A 71 -5.09 26.42 -0.57
C ARG A 71 -5.62 27.37 0.49
N GLU A 72 -5.61 26.99 1.77
CA GLU A 72 -6.01 27.88 2.87
C GLU A 72 -5.09 29.09 2.98
N MET A 73 -3.77 28.89 2.91
CA MET A 73 -2.79 29.98 2.93
C MET A 73 -2.96 30.91 1.72
N GLU A 74 -3.18 30.36 0.52
CA GLU A 74 -3.46 31.16 -0.68
C GLU A 74 -4.73 32.00 -0.50
N ASN A 75 -5.81 31.40 -0.01
CA ASN A 75 -7.08 32.10 0.25
C ASN A 75 -6.93 33.20 1.30
N ALA A 76 -6.19 32.95 2.38
CA ALA A 76 -5.90 33.94 3.42
C ALA A 76 -5.10 35.13 2.87
N TYR A 77 -4.08 34.87 2.04
CA TYR A 77 -3.31 35.92 1.37
C TYR A 77 -4.17 36.75 0.42
N HIS A 78 -5.05 36.11 -0.36
CA HIS A 78 -5.96 36.80 -1.26
C HIS A 78 -6.98 37.65 -0.49
N GLN A 79 -7.54 37.14 0.61
CA GLN A 79 -8.42 37.93 1.48
C GLN A 79 -7.71 39.13 2.11
N GLN A 80 -6.49 38.93 2.64
CA GLN A 80 -5.71 40.01 3.23
C GLN A 80 -5.41 41.10 2.18
N LYS A 81 -4.98 40.70 0.98
CA LYS A 81 -4.68 41.62 -0.11
C LYS A 81 -5.90 42.42 -0.57
N LEU A 82 -7.08 41.78 -0.63
CA LEU A 82 -8.35 42.47 -0.91
C LEU A 82 -8.72 43.45 0.21
N ARG A 83 -8.52 43.07 1.47
CA ARG A 83 -8.76 43.96 2.63
C ARG A 83 -7.83 45.17 2.61
N GLU A 84 -6.55 44.97 2.33
CA GLU A 84 -5.54 46.02 2.27
C GLU A 84 -5.78 46.97 1.09
N TYR A 85 -6.08 46.41 -0.09
CA TYR A 85 -6.49 47.18 -1.26
C TYR A 85 -7.75 48.01 -0.96
N SER A 86 -8.76 47.39 -0.32
CA SER A 86 -9.95 48.12 0.10
C SER A 86 -9.63 49.22 1.11
N SER A 87 -8.62 49.03 1.96
CA SER A 87 -8.20 49.99 3.00
C SER A 87 -7.38 51.16 2.46
N GLN A 88 -6.70 50.99 1.33
CA GLN A 88 -5.92 52.05 0.65
C GLN A 88 -6.78 52.94 -0.25
N ILE A 89 -7.93 52.46 -0.71
CA ILE A 89 -8.85 53.25 -1.53
C ILE A 89 -9.60 54.26 -0.65
N PRO A 90 -9.64 55.57 -0.98
CA PRO A 90 -10.40 56.56 -0.22
C PRO A 90 -11.88 56.18 -0.15
N PHE A 91 -12.52 56.40 0.99
CA PHE A 91 -13.89 55.95 1.28
C PHE A 91 -14.90 56.28 0.17
N ALA A 92 -14.76 57.44 -0.49
CA ALA A 92 -15.61 57.88 -1.59
C ALA A 92 -15.65 56.92 -2.80
N PHE A 93 -14.67 56.03 -2.94
CA PHE A 93 -14.56 55.07 -4.06
C PHE A 93 -14.78 53.61 -3.63
N ARG A 94 -15.07 53.34 -2.35
CA ARG A 94 -15.40 51.98 -1.88
C ARG A 94 -16.88 51.69 -2.12
N VAL A 95 -17.19 50.92 -3.15
CA VAL A 95 -18.54 50.37 -3.35
C VAL A 95 -18.76 49.22 -2.36
N GLN A 96 -19.75 49.35 -1.47
CA GLN A 96 -20.16 48.21 -0.62
C GLN A 96 -20.76 47.12 -1.51
N PRO A 97 -20.45 45.83 -1.26
CA PRO A 97 -21.15 44.75 -1.93
C PRO A 97 -22.65 44.90 -1.61
N ILE A 98 -23.45 45.02 -2.66
CA ILE A 98 -24.90 45.16 -2.57
C ILE A 98 -25.40 43.90 -1.86
N GLN A 99 -25.86 44.05 -0.61
CA GLN A 99 -26.53 42.97 0.09
C GLN A 99 -27.77 42.59 -0.73
N PRO A 100 -27.93 41.33 -1.14
CA PRO A 100 -29.15 40.92 -1.81
C PRO A 100 -30.27 41.01 -0.78
N ASN A 101 -31.17 41.98 -0.97
CA ASN A 101 -32.32 42.17 -0.11
C ASN A 101 -33.16 40.88 -0.09
N LEU A 102 -33.34 40.30 1.12
CA LEU A 102 -34.34 39.28 1.42
C LEU A 102 -35.74 39.91 1.36
N GLN A 103 -36.23 40.16 0.16
CA GLN A 103 -37.64 40.49 -0.06
C GLN A 103 -38.27 39.44 -0.97
N GLU A 104 -38.52 38.28 -0.37
CA GLU A 104 -39.58 37.39 -0.80
C GLU A 104 -40.91 38.12 -0.55
N ARG A 105 -41.53 38.64 -1.62
CA ARG A 105 -42.95 39.00 -1.60
C ARG A 105 -43.60 38.40 -2.83
N MET A 106 -44.28 37.27 -2.57
CA MET A 106 -45.40 36.63 -3.27
C MET A 106 -45.30 36.45 -4.79
#